data_AF-A0A0R3EPN0-F1
#
_entry.id   AF-A0A0R3EPN0-F1
#
_cell.length_a   1.000
_cell.length_b   1.000
_cell.length_c   1.000
_cell.angle_alpha   90.00
_cell.angle_beta   90.00
_cell.angle_gamma   90.00
#
_symmetry.space_group_name_H-M   'P 1'
#
loop_
_entity.id
_entity.type
_entity.pdbx_description
1 polymer ?
#
loop_
_entity_poly.entity_id
_entity_poly.type
_entity_poly.pdbx_seq_one_letter_code
_entity_poly.pdbx_strand_id
1 'polypeptide(L)'
;MEVRDPAAMRRARKEKRYSQRDLGHLVRRTQTTIHKIETGQLKNISEDLALALAGRLDRHWEDLFVAHDEIPAPAMSGVCTDGPRRTA
;
A
#
# COMPACT_ATOMS: atom_id res chain seq x y z
N MET A 1 4.80 -1.91 -0.87
CA MET A 1 5.50 -0.65 -0.53
C MET A 1 5.46 -0.43 0.98
N GLU A 2 6.55 0.02 1.57
CA GLU A 2 6.60 0.47 2.98
C GLU A 2 6.68 2.00 3.07
N VAL A 3 6.01 2.58 4.07
CA VAL A 3 6.09 4.02 4.38
C VAL A 3 7.43 4.33 5.02
N ARG A 4 8.25 5.16 4.35
CA ARG A 4 9.58 5.55 4.81
C ARG A 4 9.53 6.58 5.94
N ASP A 5 8.78 7.66 5.73
CA ASP A 5 8.64 8.76 6.68
C ASP A 5 7.18 9.25 6.76
N PRO A 6 6.42 8.79 7.77
CA PRO A 6 5.06 9.25 8.06
C PRO A 6 4.94 10.78 8.26
N ALA A 7 5.96 11.41 8.83
CA ALA A 7 5.96 12.84 9.11
C ALA A 7 6.22 13.65 7.83
N ALA A 8 7.07 13.18 6.91
CA ALA A 8 7.21 13.76 5.57
C ALA A 8 5.88 13.73 4.80
N MET A 9 5.18 12.60 4.83
CA MET A 9 3.87 12.47 4.18
C MET A 9 2.85 13.47 4.76
N ARG A 10 2.82 13.64 6.09
CA ARG A 10 1.99 14.66 6.75
C ARG A 10 2.34 16.09 6.35
N ARG A 11 3.64 16.41 6.25
CA ARG A 11 4.11 17.74 5.82
C ARG A 11 3.71 18.03 4.39
N ALA A 12 3.98 17.11 3.47
CA ALA A 12 3.62 17.24 2.06
C ALA A 12 2.10 17.45 1.86
N ARG A 13 1.26 16.72 2.63
CA ARG A 13 -0.19 16.95 2.58
C ARG A 13 -0.57 18.38 2.97
N LYS A 14 0.03 18.91 4.04
CA LYS A 14 -0.23 20.27 4.50
C LYS A 14 0.26 21.33 3.51
N GLU A 15 1.40 21.11 2.86
CA GLU A 15 1.91 21.99 1.79
C GLU A 15 0.92 22.11 0.63
N LYS A 16 0.28 20.99 0.25
CA LYS A 16 -0.81 20.95 -0.74
C LYS A 16 -2.18 21.41 -0.22
N ARG A 17 -2.26 21.83 1.05
CA ARG A 17 -3.48 22.30 1.73
C ARG A 17 -4.63 21.29 1.76
N TYR A 18 -4.33 20.00 1.68
CA TYR A 18 -5.36 18.96 1.81
C TYR A 18 -5.63 18.66 3.29
N SER A 19 -6.90 18.54 3.67
CA SER A 19 -7.24 17.80 4.89
C SER A 19 -6.97 16.30 4.69
N GLN A 20 -6.92 15.53 5.78
CA GLN A 20 -6.80 14.06 5.66
C GLN A 20 -8.01 13.45 4.95
N ARG A 21 -9.20 14.03 5.11
CA ARG A 21 -10.42 13.63 4.41
C ARG A 21 -10.31 13.90 2.91
N ASP A 22 -9.80 15.07 2.53
CA ASP A 22 -9.63 15.43 1.12
C ASP A 22 -8.64 14.49 0.43
N LEU A 23 -7.46 14.30 1.03
CA LEU A 23 -6.46 13.38 0.47
C LEU A 23 -7.01 11.97 0.38
N GLY A 24 -7.72 11.49 1.41
CA GLY A 24 -8.39 10.20 1.41
C GLY A 24 -9.32 10.05 0.22
N HIS A 25 -10.21 11.01 -0.01
CA HIS A 25 -11.12 11.00 -1.17
C HIS A 25 -10.37 10.96 -2.50
N LEU A 26 -9.30 11.74 -2.66
CA LEU A 26 -8.50 11.78 -3.89
C LEU A 26 -7.84 10.43 -4.22
N VAL A 27 -7.52 9.62 -3.22
CA VAL A 27 -6.91 8.29 -3.38
C VAL A 27 -7.87 7.14 -3.06
N ARG A 28 -9.18 7.42 -2.99
CA ARG A 28 -10.25 6.42 -2.72
C ARG A 28 -10.03 5.65 -1.40
N ARG A 29 -9.64 6.36 -0.35
CA ARG A 29 -9.46 5.84 1.02
C ARG A 29 -10.17 6.72 2.04
N THR A 30 -10.29 6.22 3.26
CA THR A 30 -10.90 6.97 4.36
C THR A 30 -9.90 7.93 4.99
N GLN A 31 -10.40 8.96 5.68
CA GLN A 31 -9.58 9.84 6.51
C GLN A 31 -8.77 9.03 7.55
N THR A 32 -9.36 7.99 8.12
CA THR A 32 -8.70 7.07 9.07
C THR A 32 -7.49 6.37 8.46
N THR A 33 -7.57 5.95 7.19
CA THR A 33 -6.41 5.37 6.48
C THR A 33 -5.26 6.37 6.39
N ILE A 34 -5.54 7.62 6.00
CA ILE A 34 -4.52 8.67 5.93
C ILE A 34 -3.93 8.94 7.31
N HIS A 35 -4.77 9.02 8.35
CA HIS A 35 -4.30 9.17 9.73
C HIS A 35 -3.33 8.05 10.14
N LYS A 36 -3.69 6.78 9.89
CA LYS A 36 -2.85 5.63 10.24
C LYS A 36 -1.50 5.65 9.51
N ILE A 37 -1.46 6.11 8.27
CA ILE A 37 -0.21 6.29 7.53
C ILE A 37 0.63 7.40 8.18
N GLU A 38 0.04 8.58 8.45
CA GLU A 38 0.73 9.73 9.04
C GLU A 38 1.24 9.50 10.47
N THR A 39 0.64 8.55 11.20
CA THR A 39 1.06 8.16 12.55
C THR A 39 1.94 6.91 12.57
N GLY A 40 2.24 6.32 11.40
CA GLY A 40 3.06 5.10 11.28
C GLY A 40 2.38 3.82 11.78
N GLN A 41 1.07 3.86 12.04
CA GLN A 41 0.26 2.69 12.38
C GLN A 41 0.00 1.78 11.17
N LEU A 42 0.07 2.33 9.96
CA LEU A 42 -0.02 1.56 8.71
C LEU A 42 1.28 1.73 7.92
N LYS A 43 2.19 0.78 8.09
CA LYS A 43 3.53 0.79 7.48
C LYS A 43 3.54 0.19 6.08
N ASN A 44 2.84 -0.93 5.89
CA ASN A 44 2.77 -1.62 4.60
C ASN A 44 1.50 -1.24 3.85
N ILE A 45 1.67 -0.76 2.62
CA ILE A 45 0.58 -0.41 1.72
C ILE A 45 0.82 -0.97 0.32
N SER A 46 -0.26 -1.10 -0.44
CA SER A 46 -0.18 -1.49 -1.85
C SER A 46 0.59 -0.45 -2.66
N GLU A 47 1.24 -0.91 -3.73
CA GLU A 47 1.99 -0.04 -4.65
C GLU A 47 1.09 1.02 -5.28
N ASP A 48 -0.08 0.63 -5.77
CA ASP A 48 -1.07 1.56 -6.31
C ASP A 48 -1.42 2.71 -5.35
N LEU A 49 -1.54 2.41 -4.05
CA LEU A 49 -1.86 3.43 -3.05
C LEU A 49 -0.66 4.35 -2.82
N ALA A 50 0.55 3.81 -2.76
CA ALA A 50 1.77 4.58 -2.61
C ALA A 50 1.96 5.55 -3.79
N LEU A 51 1.83 5.06 -5.03
CA LEU A 51 1.95 5.86 -6.24
C LEU A 51 0.84 6.92 -6.33
N ALA A 52 -0.41 6.56 -6.01
CA ALA A 52 -1.50 7.53 -5.97
C ALA A 52 -1.25 8.65 -4.94
N LEU A 53 -0.75 8.30 -3.75
CA LEU A 53 -0.39 9.29 -2.73
C LEU A 53 0.75 10.20 -3.20
N ALA A 54 1.83 9.63 -3.75
CA ALA A 54 2.96 10.38 -4.28
C ALA A 54 2.52 11.37 -5.36
N GLY A 55 1.70 10.92 -6.33
CA GLY A 55 1.17 11.76 -7.40
C GLY A 55 0.30 12.91 -6.90
N ARG A 56 -0.53 12.70 -5.87
CA ARG A 56 -1.35 13.79 -5.28
C ARG A 56 -0.53 14.76 -4.43
N LEU A 57 0.55 14.27 -3.82
CA LEU A 57 1.44 15.08 -3.01
C LEU A 57 2.53 15.77 -3.83
N ASP A 58 2.63 15.48 -5.13
CA ASP A 58 3.63 16.02 -6.05
C ASP A 58 5.06 15.76 -5.53
N ARG A 59 5.27 14.52 -5.12
CA ARG A 59 6.55 14.01 -4.60
C ARG A 59 6.94 12.79 -5.39
N HIS A 60 8.25 12.55 -5.51
CA HIS A 60 8.72 11.28 -6.01
C HIS A 60 8.34 10.19 -5.00
N TRP A 61 7.94 9.01 -5.46
CA TRP A 61 7.49 7.96 -4.53
C TRP A 61 8.62 7.51 -3.61
N GLU A 62 9.87 7.50 -4.08
CA GLU A 62 11.09 7.14 -3.31
C GLU A 62 11.36 8.09 -2.14
N ASP A 63 10.83 9.31 -2.19
CA ASP A 63 10.95 10.26 -1.07
C ASP A 63 10.10 9.83 0.13
N LEU A 64 8.98 9.14 -0.13
CA LEU A 64 7.94 8.83 0.85
C LEU A 64 7.84 7.34 1.19
N PHE A 65 8.27 6.47 0.27
CA PHE A 65 8.07 5.03 0.35
C PHE A 65 9.32 4.25 -0.05
N VAL A 66 9.41 3.02 0.42
CA VAL A 66 10.44 2.04 0.04
C VAL A 66 9.75 0.88 -0.70
N ALA A 67 10.29 0.51 -1.86
CA ALA A 67 9.87 -0.68 -2.58
C ALA A 67 10.44 -1.92 -1.88
N HIS A 68 9.58 -2.92 -1.65
CA HIS A 68 10.02 -4.23 -1.21
C HIS A 68 9.84 -5.18 -2.38
N ASP A 69 10.93 -5.82 -2.80
CA ASP A 69 10.83 -7.00 -3.64
C ASP A 69 10.24 -8.12 -2.77
N GLU A 70 8.92 -8.27 -2.79
CA GLU A 70 8.35 -9.53 -2.37
C GLU A 70 8.82 -10.57 -3.37
N ILE A 71 9.89 -11.31 -3.04
CA ILE A 71 10.16 -12.60 -3.68
C ILE A 71 8.92 -13.44 -3.36
N PRO A 72 8.06 -13.77 -4.34
CA PRO A 72 6.91 -14.60 -4.04
C PRO A 72 7.45 -15.94 -3.57
N ALA A 73 7.21 -16.28 -2.30
CA ALA A 73 7.54 -17.59 -1.77
C ALA A 73 6.93 -18.63 -2.71
N PRO A 74 7.67 -19.69 -3.11
CA PRO A 74 7.16 -20.65 -4.07
C PRO A 74 5.86 -21.25 -3.53
N ALA A 75 4.79 -21.08 -4.30
CA ALA A 75 3.51 -21.68 -4.01
C ALA A 75 3.71 -23.20 -3.90
N MET A 76 3.60 -23.73 -2.68
CA MET A 76 3.53 -25.17 -2.46
C MET A 76 2.23 -25.66 -3.09
N SER A 77 2.32 -26.03 -4.37
CA SER A 77 1.22 -26.61 -5.12
C SER A 77 0.99 -28.01 -4.57
N GLY A 78 0.06 -28.14 -3.62
CA GLY A 78 -0.48 -29.41 -3.16
C GLY A 78 -1.22 -30.08 -4.31
N VAL A 79 -0.50 -30.88 -5.10
CA VAL A 79 -1.10 -31.82 -6.04
C VAL A 79 -1.74 -32.93 -5.19
N CYS A 80 -3.06 -32.84 -4.99
CA CYS A 80 -3.86 -33.99 -4.64
C CYS A 80 -4.18 -34.72 -5.94
N THR A 81 -3.45 -35.81 -6.24
CA THR A 81 -3.86 -36.73 -7.30
C THR A 81 -5.04 -37.56 -6.80
N ASP A 82 -6.27 -37.13 -7.12
CA ASP A 82 -7.43 -38.01 -7.03
C ASP A 82 -7.48 -38.84 -8.31
N GLY A 83 -7.12 -40.13 -8.20
CA GLY A 83 -7.19 -41.08 -9.29
C GLY A 83 -8.46 -41.91 -9.18
N PRO A 84 -9.37 -41.91 -10.16
CA PRO A 84 -10.52 -42.79 -10.13
C PRO A 84 -10.09 -44.18 -10.63
N ARG A 85 -10.33 -45.23 -9.84
CA ARG A 85 -10.40 -46.59 -10.39
C ARG A 85 -11.77 -47.20 -10.12
N ARG A 86 -12.62 -47.07 -11.12
CA ARG A 86 -13.80 -47.91 -11.35
C ARG A 86 -13.40 -49.21 -12.06
N THR A 87 -14.31 -50.18 -11.95
CA THR A 87 -14.43 -51.46 -12.68
C THR A 87 -13.53 -52.60 -12.15
N ALA A 88 -14.01 -53.84 -11.93
CA ALA A 88 -15.25 -54.53 -12.27
C ALA A 88 -15.59 -55.57 -11.18
#